data_AF-A0A534LP04-F1
#
_entry.id   AF-A0A534LP04-F1
#
_cell.length_a   1.000
_cell.length_b   1.000
_cell.length_c   1.000
_cell.angle_alpha   90.00
_cell.angle_beta   90.00
_cell.angle_gamma   90.00
#
_symmetry.space_group_name_H-M   'P 1'
#
loop_
_entity.id
_entity.type
_entity.pdbx_description
1 polymer ?
#
loop_
_entity_poly.entity_id
_entity_poly.type
_entity_poly.pdbx_seq_one_letter_code
_entity_poly.pdbx_strand_id
1 'polypeptide(L)'
;MRLKWDHPIDSSSDRIHIRQWHEGKKLWDRRYSYVDRPTEVEAYKFAVEVARKLGMSDREIADYLRVEWTSREEHERLCRRLGVRLTDSRAH
;
A
#
# COMPACT_ATOMS: atom_id res chain seq x y z
N MET A 1 -3.48 -20.27 -4.13
CA MET A 1 -3.78 -18.88 -4.53
C MET A 1 -4.00 -18.12 -3.24
N ARG A 2 -3.00 -17.35 -2.77
CA ARG A 2 -3.08 -16.63 -1.49
C ARG A 2 -3.81 -15.32 -1.78
N LEU A 3 -5.04 -15.18 -1.28
CA LEU A 3 -5.80 -13.94 -1.44
C LEU A 3 -5.12 -12.87 -0.60
N LYS A 4 -5.01 -11.64 -1.12
CA LYS A 4 -4.44 -10.50 -0.37
C LYS A 4 -5.08 -10.34 1.02
N TRP A 5 -6.37 -10.68 1.11
CA TRP A 5 -7.26 -10.60 2.26
C TRP A 5 -6.94 -11.47 3.48
N ASP A 6 -5.99 -12.40 3.42
CA ASP A 6 -5.65 -13.28 4.55
C ASP A 6 -4.59 -12.68 5.50
N HIS A 7 -4.11 -11.46 5.24
CA HIS A 7 -3.06 -10.83 6.05
C HIS A 7 -3.60 -9.72 6.96
N PRO A 8 -3.13 -9.65 8.24
CA PRO A 8 -3.52 -8.61 9.20
C PRO A 8 -3.19 -7.17 8.76
N ILE A 9 -2.50 -7.03 7.64
CA ILE A 9 -2.12 -5.79 6.99
C ILE A 9 -3.34 -5.12 6.34
N ASP A 10 -4.24 -5.88 5.71
CA ASP A 10 -5.49 -5.36 5.13
C ASP A 10 -6.41 -4.80 6.20
N SER A 11 -6.60 -5.56 7.28
CA SER A 11 -7.38 -5.12 8.44
C SER A 11 -6.81 -3.85 9.08
N SER A 12 -5.51 -3.62 8.93
CA SER A 12 -4.82 -2.43 9.45
C SER A 12 -5.03 -1.21 8.54
N SER A 13 -4.91 -1.35 7.22
CA SER A 13 -5.22 -0.27 6.26
C SER A 13 -6.71 0.10 6.28
N ASP A 14 -7.60 -0.87 6.39
CA ASP A 14 -9.05 -0.64 6.39
C ASP A 14 -9.49 0.22 7.59
N ARG A 15 -8.89 -0.01 8.76
CA ARG A 15 -9.13 0.81 9.96
C ARG A 15 -8.70 2.27 9.78
N ILE A 16 -7.64 2.52 9.00
CA ILE A 16 -7.24 3.89 8.66
C ILE A 16 -8.30 4.53 7.77
N HIS A 17 -8.85 3.82 6.79
CA HIS A 17 -9.93 4.35 5.96
C HIS A 17 -11.22 4.61 6.75
N ILE A 18 -11.57 3.75 7.72
CA ILE A 18 -12.69 4.00 8.64
C ILE A 18 -12.46 5.29 9.44
N ARG A 19 -11.25 5.48 9.99
CA ARG A 19 -10.90 6.73 10.71
C ARG A 19 -11.02 7.95 9.79
N GLN A 20 -10.43 7.89 8.61
CA GLN A 20 -10.45 8.98 7.63
C GLN A 20 -11.88 9.34 7.21
N TRP A 21 -12.76 8.34 7.07
CA TRP A 21 -14.17 8.54 6.80
C TRP A 21 -14.87 9.30 7.94
N HIS A 22 -14.62 8.91 9.21
CA HIS A 22 -15.13 9.63 10.37
C HIS A 22 -14.58 11.06 10.50
N GLU A 23 -13.35 11.31 10.05
CA GLU A 23 -12.74 12.65 9.97
C GLU A 23 -13.29 13.50 8.81
N GLY A 24 -14.20 12.96 7.98
CA GLY A 24 -14.75 13.66 6.82
C GLY A 24 -13.77 13.82 5.66
N LYS A 25 -12.67 13.05 5.63
CA LYS A 25 -11.70 13.09 4.53
C LYS A 25 -12.32 12.51 3.26
N LYS A 26 -11.97 13.11 2.12
CA LYS A 26 -12.37 12.60 0.81
C LYS A 26 -11.50 11.39 0.44
N LEU A 27 -11.99 10.19 0.77
CA LEU A 27 -11.33 8.93 0.40
C LEU A 27 -11.15 8.81 -1.11
N TRP A 28 -12.15 9.28 -1.88
CA TRP A 28 -12.20 9.14 -3.33
C TRP A 28 -12.02 10.46 -4.08
N ASP A 29 -10.88 11.13 -3.85
CA ASP A 29 -10.52 12.32 -4.61
C ASP A 29 -9.94 11.95 -5.98
N ARG A 30 -10.73 12.20 -7.03
CA ARG A 30 -10.37 11.91 -8.44
C ARG A 30 -9.29 12.86 -8.99
N ARG A 31 -8.93 13.92 -8.26
CA ARG A 31 -7.82 14.82 -8.63
C ARG A 31 -6.46 14.12 -8.54
N TYR A 32 -6.38 13.03 -7.79
CA TYR A 32 -5.17 12.25 -7.59
C TYR A 32 -5.33 10.84 -8.16
N SER A 33 -4.24 10.32 -8.72
CA SER A 33 -4.06 8.90 -9.00
C SER A 33 -4.23 8.11 -7.69
N TYR A 34 -4.57 6.83 -7.79
CA TYR A 34 -4.76 5.98 -6.61
C TYR A 34 -3.54 6.02 -5.67
N VAL A 35 -2.33 5.90 -6.24
CA VAL A 35 -1.08 5.85 -5.48
C VAL A 35 -0.63 7.20 -4.90
N ASP A 36 -1.20 8.31 -5.38
CA ASP A 36 -0.85 9.65 -4.93
C ASP A 36 -1.84 10.23 -3.92
N ARG A 37 -3.00 9.58 -3.73
CA ARG A 37 -4.02 10.04 -2.78
C ARG A 37 -3.45 10.09 -1.36
N PRO A 38 -3.54 11.24 -0.67
CA PRO A 38 -3.04 11.36 0.69
C PRO A 38 -3.64 10.31 1.64
N THR A 39 -4.90 9.95 1.43
CA THR A 39 -5.61 8.94 2.23
C THR A 39 -5.04 7.53 2.01
N GLU A 40 -4.79 7.15 0.77
CA GLU A 40 -4.18 5.85 0.39
C GLU A 40 -2.73 5.77 0.86
N VAL A 41 -1.95 6.84 0.67
CA VAL A 41 -0.56 6.90 1.15
C VAL A 41 -0.49 6.76 2.66
N GLU A 42 -1.40 7.40 3.40
CA GLU A 42 -1.50 7.27 4.86
C GLU A 42 -1.85 5.83 5.27
N ALA A 43 -2.83 5.21 4.62
CA ALA A 43 -3.24 3.83 4.89
C ALA A 43 -2.11 2.83 4.60
N TYR A 44 -1.47 2.94 3.42
CA TYR A 44 -0.37 2.07 3.06
C TYR A 44 0.88 2.28 3.91
N LYS A 45 1.14 3.50 4.38
CA LYS A 45 2.23 3.73 5.34
C LYS A 45 2.04 2.93 6.61
N PHE A 46 0.84 2.94 7.17
CA PHE A 46 0.52 2.15 8.36
C PHE A 46 0.61 0.64 8.09
N ALA A 47 0.10 0.20 6.93
CA ALA A 47 0.22 -1.19 6.47
C ALA A 47 1.69 -1.66 6.39
N VAL A 48 2.58 -0.84 5.80
CA VAL A 48 4.02 -1.12 5.71
C VAL A 48 4.67 -1.20 7.10
N GLU A 49 4.30 -0.31 8.03
CA GLU A 49 4.81 -0.35 9.40
C GLU A 49 4.40 -1.64 10.13
N VAL A 50 3.15 -2.09 9.97
CA VAL A 50 2.67 -3.36 10.51
C VAL A 50 3.40 -4.55 9.86
N ALA A 51 3.53 -4.56 8.54
CA ALA A 51 4.23 -5.60 7.80
C ALA A 51 5.68 -5.77 8.25
N ARG A 52 6.39 -4.65 8.45
CA ARG A 52 7.77 -4.64 8.99
C ARG A 52 7.83 -5.21 10.41
N LYS A 53 6.87 -4.86 11.28
CA LYS A 53 6.78 -5.42 12.64
C LYS A 53 6.50 -6.92 12.64
N LEU A 54 5.80 -7.42 11.62
CA LEU A 54 5.55 -8.85 11.42
C LEU A 54 6.75 -9.58 10.80
N GLY A 55 7.83 -8.88 10.46
CA GLY A 55 9.04 -9.47 9.89
C GLY A 55 9.00 -9.70 8.38
N MET A 56 8.06 -9.09 7.66
CA MET A 56 8.00 -9.20 6.20
C MET A 56 9.16 -8.47 5.54
N SER A 57 9.68 -9.06 4.47
CA SER A 57 10.74 -8.49 3.65
C SER A 57 10.23 -7.34 2.77
N ASP A 58 11.13 -6.43 2.35
CA ASP A 58 10.78 -5.35 1.42
C ASP A 58 10.19 -5.89 0.10
N ARG A 59 10.56 -7.10 -0.33
CA ARG A 59 9.99 -7.77 -1.51
C ARG A 59 8.53 -8.15 -1.29
N GLU A 60 8.21 -8.82 -0.18
CA GLU A 60 6.82 -9.21 0.13
C GLU A 60 5.93 -7.98 0.31
N ILE A 61 6.47 -6.92 0.91
CA ILE A 61 5.77 -5.64 1.05
C ILE A 61 5.55 -4.99 -0.31
N ALA A 62 6.57 -4.96 -1.18
CA ALA A 62 6.42 -4.44 -2.54
C ALA A 62 5.38 -5.22 -3.35
N ASP A 63 5.39 -6.55 -3.28
CA ASP A 63 4.41 -7.41 -3.94
C ASP A 63 2.98 -7.16 -3.42
N TYR A 64 2.84 -6.92 -2.11
CA TYR A 64 1.56 -6.54 -1.49
C TYR A 64 1.04 -5.18 -2.01
N LEU A 65 1.92 -4.18 -2.07
CA LEU A 65 1.60 -2.83 -2.57
C LEU A 65 1.24 -2.80 -4.07
N ARG A 66 1.53 -3.88 -4.83
CA ARG A 66 1.25 -3.93 -6.27
C ARG A 66 -0.22 -4.23 -6.54
N VAL A 67 -0.96 -3.28 -7.08
CA VAL A 67 -2.39 -3.43 -7.35
C VAL A 67 -2.65 -3.58 -8.86
N GLU A 68 -3.59 -4.44 -9.25
CA GLU A 68 -3.80 -4.84 -10.66
C GLU A 68 -4.13 -3.67 -11.59
N TRP A 69 -4.79 -2.63 -11.08
CA TRP A 69 -5.17 -1.44 -11.83
C TRP A 69 -4.16 -0.30 -11.76
N THR A 70 -2.98 -0.53 -11.17
CA THR A 70 -1.88 0.46 -11.14
C THR A 70 -0.79 0.10 -12.14
N SER A 71 -0.22 1.11 -12.80
CA SER A 71 0.93 0.90 -13.69
C SER A 71 2.18 0.51 -12.89
N ARG A 72 3.18 -0.06 -13.58
CA ARG A 72 4.48 -0.36 -12.93
C ARG A 72 5.10 0.92 -12.35
N GLU A 73 5.05 2.02 -13.09
CA GLU A 73 5.59 3.31 -12.67
C GLU A 73 4.86 3.88 -11.45
N GLU A 74 3.53 3.71 -11.39
CA GLU A 74 2.72 4.09 -10.22
C GLU A 74 3.09 3.26 -8.98
N HIS A 75 3.22 1.94 -9.16
CA HIS A 75 3.67 1.04 -8.10
C HIS A 75 5.08 1.38 -7.61
N GLU A 76 6.01 1.64 -8.52
CA GLU A 76 7.38 2.01 -8.13
C GLU A 76 7.42 3.34 -7.36
N ARG A 77 6.59 4.31 -7.75
CA ARG A 77 6.45 5.59 -7.06
C ARG A 77 5.90 5.41 -5.65
N LEU A 78 4.89 4.56 -5.48
CA LEU A 78 4.32 4.22 -4.18
C LEU A 78 5.37 3.58 -3.26
N CYS A 79 6.09 2.57 -3.74
CA CYS A 79 7.15 1.91 -2.98
C CYS A 79 8.25 2.88 -2.55
N ARG A 80 8.71 3.76 -3.45
CA ARG A 80 9.72 4.78 -3.12
C ARG A 80 9.20 5.76 -2.05
N ARG A 81 7.94 6.20 -2.17
CA ARG A 81 7.31 7.11 -1.20
C ARG A 81 7.17 6.50 0.19
N LEU A 82 6.97 5.18 0.26
CA LEU A 82 6.83 4.42 1.51
C LEU A 82 8.17 3.87 2.02
N GLY A 83 9.28 4.13 1.31
CA GLY A 83 10.61 3.67 1.68
C GLY A 83 10.76 2.15 1.58
N VAL A 84 9.99 1.48 0.71
CA VAL A 84 10.08 0.05 0.43
C VAL A 84 11.04 -0.15 -0.74
N ARG A 85 12.09 -0.96 -0.53
CA ARG A 85 13.05 -1.26 -1.60
C ARG A 85 12.42 -2.23 -2.59
N LEU A 86 12.26 -1.77 -3.82
CA LEU A 86 12.01 -2.65 -4.95
C LEU A 86 13.31 -3.42 -5.20
N THR A 87 13.43 -4.61 -4.63
CA THR A 87 14.42 -5.56 -5.13
C THR A 87 13.98 -5.91 -6.53
N ASP A 88 14.70 -5.37 -7.51
CA ASP A 88 14.54 -5.69 -8.92
C ASP A 88 14.40 -7.21 -9.03
N SER A 89 13.23 -7.68 -9.45
CA SER A 89 13.07 -9.07 -9.85
C SER A 89 13.88 -9.23 -11.13
N ARG A 90 15.20 -9.40 -11.00
CA ARG A 90 16.02 -10.03 -12.02
C ARG A 90 15.51 -11.47 -12.13
N ALA A 91 14.50 -11.65 -12.96
CA ALA A 91 14.24 -12.90 -13.63
C ALA A 91 14.55 -12.64 -15.10
N HIS A 92 15.68 -13.20 -15.52
CA HIS A 92 16.03 -13.47 -16.91
C HIS A 92 14.94 -14.27 -17.62
#